data_AF-A0A7K2VYZ5-F1
#
_entry.id   AF-A0A7K2VYZ5-F1
#
_cell.length_a   1.000
_cell.length_b   1.000
_cell.length_c   1.000
_cell.angle_alpha   90.00
_cell.angle_beta   90.00
_cell.angle_gamma   90.00
#
_symmetry.space_group_name_H-M   'P 1'
#
loop_
_entity.id
_entity.type
_entity.pdbx_description
1 polymer ?
#
loop_
_entity_poly.entity_id
_entity_poly.type
_entity_poly.pdbx_seq_one_letter_code
_entity_poly.pdbx_strand_id
1 'polypeptide(L)'
;TAAGGPGARTPLTGPRAVPSSGDGVALAEPPRATVPLVRRDLPVPSRPGRHGVALAGVLAVGGAFLGQLPLLREDRDAAHRPDDLAVVSATVARELRPGDAVLFLPSLERRSALTYPAPFRGVRDVALEVPAAVDGTLYGREVGPRELRRRLAGLASVWVVCAPFALQPTWTPRNPTERAKLALVTRKFIARKEYARGGVILRLYVRHENRPPTRP
;
A
#
# COMPACT_ATOMS: atom_id res chain seq x y z
N THR A 1 -7.59 -1.63 62.72
CA THR A 1 -7.60 -0.15 62.63
C THR A 1 -8.11 0.21 61.25
N ALA A 2 -9.43 0.34 61.08
CA ALA A 2 -10.17 1.63 61.04
C ALA A 2 -9.63 2.53 59.91
N ALA A 3 -10.39 3.10 58.96
CA ALA A 3 -11.81 3.32 58.71
C ALA A 3 -11.95 3.53 57.17
N GLY A 4 -13.06 3.27 56.48
CA GLY A 4 -14.36 3.94 56.59
C GLY A 4 -14.50 5.04 55.52
N GLY A 5 -15.48 4.95 54.63
CA GLY A 5 -15.94 6.11 53.83
C GLY A 5 -16.40 5.82 52.39
N PRO A 6 -17.71 5.73 52.13
CA PRO A 6 -18.28 5.44 50.80
C PRO A 6 -18.43 6.70 49.93
N GLY A 7 -18.23 6.54 48.61
CA GLY A 7 -18.44 7.59 47.61
C GLY A 7 -19.91 8.02 47.52
N ALA A 8 -20.14 9.28 47.87
CA ALA A 8 -21.44 9.93 47.89
C ALA A 8 -21.98 10.20 46.47
N ARG A 9 -23.28 9.96 46.33
CA ARG A 9 -24.12 10.23 45.15
C ARG A 9 -24.31 11.74 44.98
N THR A 10 -24.08 12.25 43.77
CA THR A 10 -24.41 13.63 43.40
C THR A 10 -25.91 13.75 43.11
N PRO A 11 -26.65 14.70 43.71
CA PRO A 11 -28.07 14.89 43.44
C PRO A 11 -28.31 15.74 42.18
N LEU A 12 -29.35 15.36 41.44
CA LEU A 12 -29.91 16.11 40.31
C LEU A 12 -30.60 17.38 40.82
N THR A 13 -30.02 18.53 40.52
CA THR A 13 -30.63 19.85 40.73
C THR A 13 -31.61 20.14 39.59
N GLY A 14 -32.89 20.23 39.92
CA GLY A 14 -33.95 20.61 38.98
C GLY A 14 -33.89 22.10 38.57
N PRO A 15 -34.44 22.48 37.41
CA PRO A 15 -34.58 23.88 37.04
C PRO A 15 -35.82 24.50 37.69
N ARG A 16 -35.50 25.36 38.64
CA ARG A 16 -36.13 26.61 39.12
C ARG A 16 -37.24 27.19 38.21
N ALA A 17 -38.42 27.40 38.83
CA ALA A 17 -39.47 28.29 38.34
C ALA A 17 -39.14 29.76 38.66
N VAL A 18 -39.44 30.68 37.74
CA VAL A 18 -39.55 32.14 37.95
C VAL A 18 -40.57 32.71 36.93
N PRO A 19 -41.15 33.90 37.15
CA PRO A 19 -42.56 34.08 37.47
C PRO A 19 -43.38 34.69 36.32
N SER A 20 -44.70 34.65 36.47
CA SER A 20 -45.64 35.33 35.59
C SER A 20 -45.55 36.85 35.76
N SER A 21 -45.53 37.57 34.65
CA SER A 21 -45.93 38.97 34.59
C SER A 21 -46.88 39.09 33.41
N GLY A 22 -48.15 39.27 33.72
CA GLY A 22 -49.19 39.53 32.73
C GLY A 22 -49.13 40.99 32.33
N ASP A 23 -49.15 41.23 31.03
CA ASP A 23 -49.65 42.47 30.44
C ASP A 23 -50.65 42.06 29.37
N GLY A 24 -51.89 42.51 29.56
CA GLY A 24 -53.00 42.26 28.66
C GLY A 24 -52.87 43.08 27.38
N VAL A 25 -53.12 42.43 26.25
CA VAL A 25 -53.58 43.11 25.03
C VAL A 25 -54.77 42.32 24.50
N ALA A 26 -55.84 43.08 24.25
CA ALA A 26 -57.17 42.61 23.91
C ALA A 26 -57.27 41.91 22.55
N LEU A 27 -58.11 40.87 22.54
CA LEU A 27 -59.05 40.46 21.49
C LEU A 27 -58.71 40.79 20.02
N ALA A 28 -58.32 39.76 19.29
CA ALA A 28 -58.78 39.54 17.92
C ALA A 28 -58.94 38.02 17.70
N GLU A 29 -60.20 37.57 17.65
CA GLU A 29 -60.54 36.19 17.30
C GLU A 29 -60.20 35.97 15.81
N PRO A 30 -59.32 35.02 15.45
CA PRO A 30 -59.01 34.79 14.04
C PRO A 30 -60.22 34.15 13.35
N PRO A 31 -60.52 34.52 12.09
CA PRO A 31 -61.63 33.92 11.36
C PRO A 31 -61.39 32.41 11.24
N ARG A 32 -62.40 31.62 11.63
CA ARG A 32 -62.43 30.17 11.40
C ARG A 32 -62.40 29.91 9.90
N ALA A 33 -61.21 29.76 9.34
CA ALA A 33 -61.02 29.22 8.01
C ALA A 33 -61.31 27.72 8.08
N THR A 34 -62.51 27.32 7.65
CA THR A 34 -62.84 25.91 7.41
C THR A 34 -62.04 25.47 6.19
N VAL A 35 -60.83 24.95 6.42
CA VAL A 35 -60.02 24.36 5.34
C VAL A 35 -60.69 23.04 4.95
N PRO A 36 -61.16 22.84 3.71
CA PRO A 36 -61.64 21.53 3.30
C PRO A 36 -60.45 20.57 3.37
N LEU A 37 -60.59 19.54 4.20
CA LEU A 37 -59.67 18.40 4.26
C LEU A 37 -59.80 17.64 2.94
N VAL A 38 -59.10 18.09 1.91
CA VAL A 38 -58.88 17.30 0.70
C VAL A 38 -58.09 16.09 1.16
N ARG A 39 -58.79 14.96 1.35
CA ARG A 39 -58.14 13.65 1.42
C ARG A 39 -57.45 13.44 0.09
N ARG A 40 -56.16 13.77 0.04
CA ARG A 40 -55.28 13.21 -0.99
C ARG A 40 -55.16 11.73 -0.65
N ASP A 41 -55.92 10.91 -1.37
CA ASP A 41 -55.65 9.49 -1.44
C ASP A 41 -54.24 9.34 -2.00
N LEU A 42 -53.25 9.25 -1.10
CA LEU A 42 -51.90 8.92 -1.48
C LEU A 42 -51.95 7.48 -1.98
N PRO A 43 -51.54 7.19 -3.23
CA PRO A 43 -51.52 5.83 -3.72
C PRO A 43 -50.63 5.00 -2.80
N VAL A 44 -51.23 3.96 -2.19
CA VAL A 44 -50.50 2.97 -1.40
C VAL A 44 -49.49 2.33 -2.35
N PRO A 45 -48.18 2.39 -2.10
CA PRO A 45 -47.21 1.78 -2.99
C PRO A 45 -47.47 0.27 -3.04
N SER A 46 -47.92 -0.21 -4.20
CA SER A 46 -48.10 -1.63 -4.48
C SER A 46 -46.79 -2.35 -4.18
N ARG A 47 -46.82 -3.33 -3.26
CA ARG A 47 -45.64 -4.14 -2.96
C ARG A 47 -45.20 -4.83 -4.26
N PRO A 48 -43.95 -4.65 -4.72
CA PRO A 48 -43.50 -5.28 -5.95
C PRO A 48 -43.64 -6.80 -5.77
N GLY A 49 -44.25 -7.45 -6.75
CA GLY A 49 -44.31 -8.91 -6.77
C GLY A 49 -42.89 -9.49 -6.70
N ARG A 50 -42.74 -10.71 -6.18
CA ARG A 50 -41.46 -11.46 -6.11
C ARG A 50 -40.59 -11.35 -7.37
N HIS A 51 -41.21 -11.28 -8.54
CA HIS A 51 -40.54 -11.12 -9.83
C HIS A 51 -39.94 -9.72 -10.05
N GLY A 52 -40.58 -8.66 -9.54
CA GLY A 52 -40.04 -7.31 -9.58
C GLY A 52 -38.83 -7.14 -8.67
N VAL A 53 -38.84 -7.77 -7.49
CA VAL A 53 -37.69 -7.81 -6.58
C VAL A 53 -36.53 -8.59 -7.23
N ALA A 54 -36.81 -9.75 -7.84
CA ALA A 54 -35.79 -10.53 -8.54
C ALA A 54 -35.19 -9.78 -9.73
N LEU A 55 -36.03 -9.12 -10.55
CA LEU A 55 -35.57 -8.31 -11.69
C LEU A 55 -34.70 -7.14 -11.23
N ALA A 56 -35.11 -6.42 -10.19
CA ALA A 56 -34.32 -5.33 -9.63
C ALA A 56 -32.95 -5.83 -9.11
N GLY A 57 -32.92 -7.00 -8.47
CA GLY A 57 -31.67 -7.65 -8.04
C GLY A 57 -30.75 -8.01 -9.21
N VAL A 58 -31.30 -8.63 -10.27
CA VAL A 58 -30.53 -8.96 -11.48
C VAL A 58 -29.98 -7.70 -12.15
N LEU A 59 -30.78 -6.64 -12.26
CA LEU A 59 -30.34 -5.37 -12.82
C LEU A 59 -29.26 -4.70 -11.96
N ALA A 60 -29.38 -4.76 -10.64
CA ALA A 60 -28.37 -4.23 -9.73
C ALA A 60 -27.02 -4.96 -9.87
N VAL A 61 -27.04 -6.30 -9.88
CA VAL A 61 -25.83 -7.11 -10.07
C VAL A 61 -25.25 -6.88 -11.46
N GLY A 62 -26.08 -6.92 -12.51
CA GLY A 62 -25.66 -6.67 -13.89
C GLY A 62 -25.06 -5.28 -14.08
N GLY A 63 -25.67 -4.25 -13.48
CA GLY A 63 -25.16 -2.89 -13.46
C GLY A 63 -23.81 -2.77 -12.75
N ALA A 64 -23.65 -3.43 -11.59
CA ALA A 64 -22.37 -3.47 -10.88
C ALA A 64 -21.27 -4.13 -11.73
N PHE A 65 -21.57 -5.27 -12.37
CA PHE A 65 -20.63 -5.94 -13.28
C PHE A 65 -20.25 -5.06 -14.46
N LEU A 66 -21.23 -4.43 -15.13
CA LEU A 66 -20.97 -3.55 -16.28
C LEU A 66 -20.15 -2.33 -15.87
N GLY A 67 -20.38 -1.77 -14.69
CA GLY A 67 -19.58 -0.68 -14.14
C GLY A 67 -18.15 -1.09 -13.75
N GLN A 68 -17.96 -2.30 -13.22
CA GLN A 68 -16.65 -2.82 -12.83
C GLN A 68 -15.83 -3.38 -13.99
N LEU A 69 -16.48 -3.85 -15.06
CA LEU A 69 -15.82 -4.45 -16.21
C LEU A 69 -14.72 -3.58 -16.85
N PRO A 70 -14.89 -2.26 -17.09
CA PRO A 70 -13.82 -1.43 -17.63
C PRO A 70 -12.61 -1.36 -16.68
N LEU A 71 -12.83 -1.20 -15.37
CA LEU A 71 -11.75 -1.15 -14.36
C LEU A 71 -10.98 -2.48 -14.32
N LEU A 72 -11.71 -3.61 -14.34
CA LEU A 72 -11.10 -4.94 -14.38
C LEU A 72 -10.36 -5.23 -15.69
N ARG A 73 -10.70 -4.53 -16.78
CA ARG A 73 -9.97 -4.61 -18.06
C ARG A 73 -8.70 -3.77 -18.02
N GLU A 74 -8.78 -2.57 -17.45
CA GLU A 74 -7.63 -1.69 -17.25
C GLU A 74 -6.58 -2.36 -16.34
N ASP A 75 -7.01 -2.96 -15.23
CA ASP A 75 -6.14 -3.73 -14.33
C ASP A 75 -5.48 -4.95 -15.01
N ARG A 76 -6.10 -5.50 -16.06
CA ARG A 76 -5.58 -6.65 -16.81
C ARG A 76 -4.74 -6.25 -18.01
N ASP A 77 -4.72 -4.97 -18.36
CA ASP A 77 -3.88 -4.50 -19.44
C ASP A 77 -2.42 -4.49 -19.01
N ALA A 78 -1.61 -5.29 -19.69
CA ALA A 78 -0.18 -5.38 -19.44
C ALA A 78 0.53 -4.02 -19.65
N ALA A 79 -0.02 -3.15 -20.51
CA ALA A 79 0.52 -1.80 -20.73
C ALA A 79 0.39 -0.89 -19.50
N HIS A 80 -0.56 -1.17 -18.61
CA HIS A 80 -0.78 -0.43 -17.36
C HIS A 80 0.00 -1.04 -16.18
N ARG A 81 0.76 -2.11 -16.41
CA ARG A 81 1.57 -2.72 -15.35
C ARG A 81 2.71 -1.76 -14.98
N PRO A 82 2.87 -1.40 -13.70
CA PRO A 82 3.92 -0.47 -13.27
C PRO A 82 5.35 -1.03 -13.43
N ASP A 83 5.48 -2.35 -13.65
CA ASP A 83 6.74 -3.06 -13.84
C ASP A 83 6.73 -3.99 -15.07
N ASP A 84 7.81 -3.93 -15.86
CA ASP A 84 8.12 -4.86 -16.94
C ASP A 84 9.33 -5.72 -16.56
N LEU A 85 9.02 -6.87 -15.96
CA LEU A 85 10.02 -7.83 -15.48
C LEU A 85 10.80 -8.50 -16.61
N ALA A 86 10.24 -8.57 -17.83
CA ALA A 86 10.92 -9.16 -18.98
C ALA A 86 12.06 -8.25 -19.43
N VAL A 87 11.81 -6.94 -19.49
CA VAL A 87 12.83 -5.93 -19.80
C VAL A 87 13.95 -5.90 -18.76
N VAL A 88 13.63 -6.04 -17.47
CA VAL A 88 14.65 -6.17 -16.41
C VAL A 88 15.51 -7.40 -16.65
N SER A 89 14.89 -8.53 -16.91
CA SER A 89 15.58 -9.81 -17.08
C SER A 89 16.46 -9.82 -18.34
N ALA A 90 16.00 -9.19 -19.43
CA ALA A 90 16.79 -8.97 -20.63
C ALA A 90 17.99 -8.03 -20.38
N THR A 91 17.81 -7.01 -19.54
CA THR A 91 18.91 -6.12 -19.13
C THR A 91 19.93 -6.89 -18.29
N VAL A 92 19.46 -7.72 -17.35
CA VAL A 92 20.33 -8.61 -16.56
C VAL A 92 21.11 -9.57 -17.45
N ALA A 93 20.47 -10.20 -18.43
CA ALA A 93 21.12 -11.11 -19.38
C ALA A 93 22.26 -10.44 -20.17
N ARG A 94 22.15 -9.13 -20.44
CA ARG A 94 23.14 -8.36 -21.20
C ARG A 94 24.32 -7.88 -20.35
N GLU A 95 24.05 -7.54 -19.09
CA GLU A 95 24.99 -6.80 -18.25
C GLU A 95 25.70 -7.65 -17.19
N LEU A 96 25.02 -8.66 -16.65
CA LEU A 96 25.54 -9.50 -15.58
C LEU A 96 26.28 -10.71 -16.14
N ARG A 97 27.33 -11.12 -15.42
CA ARG A 97 28.10 -12.34 -15.70
C ARG A 97 27.86 -13.40 -14.62
N PRO A 98 28.03 -14.69 -14.93
CA PRO A 98 28.06 -15.73 -13.90
C PRO A 98 29.07 -15.39 -12.80
N GLY A 99 28.65 -15.52 -11.55
CA GLY A 99 29.44 -15.14 -10.37
C GLY A 99 29.22 -13.71 -9.88
N ASP A 100 28.58 -12.85 -10.67
CA ASP A 100 28.27 -11.48 -10.22
C ASP A 100 27.37 -11.50 -8.99
N ALA A 101 27.69 -10.64 -8.03
CA ALA A 101 26.91 -10.44 -6.83
C ALA A 101 25.71 -9.52 -7.12
N VAL A 102 24.52 -9.98 -6.76
CA VAL A 102 23.26 -9.26 -6.94
C VAL A 102 22.58 -9.01 -5.59
N LEU A 103 21.99 -7.83 -5.46
CA LEU A 103 21.20 -7.40 -4.32
C LEU A 103 19.85 -6.87 -4.79
N PHE A 104 18.74 -7.38 -4.26
CA PHE A 104 17.40 -6.89 -4.55
C PHE A 104 16.96 -5.88 -3.49
N LEU A 105 16.49 -4.70 -3.91
CA LEU A 105 16.07 -3.62 -3.02
C LEU A 105 14.71 -3.00 -3.45
N PRO A 106 13.61 -3.28 -2.72
CA PRO A 106 13.50 -4.29 -1.66
C PRO A 106 13.52 -5.72 -2.23
N SER A 107 13.44 -6.71 -1.34
CA SER A 107 13.28 -8.14 -1.64
C SER A 107 12.18 -8.45 -2.67
N LEU A 108 11.14 -7.62 -2.75
CA LEU A 108 10.09 -7.66 -3.80
C LEU A 108 10.68 -7.73 -5.22
N GLU A 109 11.78 -7.04 -5.50
CA GLU A 109 12.37 -7.00 -6.85
C GLU A 109 12.91 -8.35 -7.32
N ARG A 110 13.08 -9.31 -6.39
CA ARG A 110 13.38 -10.71 -6.71
C ARG A 110 12.28 -11.37 -7.55
N ARG A 111 11.08 -10.80 -7.63
CA ARG A 111 10.01 -11.22 -8.56
C ARG A 111 10.49 -11.34 -10.01
N SER A 112 11.45 -10.51 -10.44
CA SER A 112 12.08 -10.62 -11.76
C SER A 112 12.79 -11.97 -11.94
N ALA A 113 13.64 -12.34 -10.99
CA ALA A 113 14.37 -13.61 -10.98
C ALA A 113 13.46 -14.84 -10.78
N LEU A 114 12.34 -14.69 -10.08
CA LEU A 114 11.36 -15.77 -9.91
C LEU A 114 10.52 -15.98 -11.19
N THR A 115 10.18 -14.90 -11.89
CA THR A 115 9.35 -14.95 -13.10
C THR A 115 10.17 -15.38 -14.32
N TYR A 116 11.38 -14.85 -14.45
CA TYR A 116 12.30 -15.10 -15.55
C TYR A 116 13.68 -15.55 -15.01
N PRO A 117 13.82 -16.82 -14.60
CA PRO A 117 15.01 -17.26 -13.87
C PRO A 117 16.26 -17.43 -14.74
N ALA A 118 16.12 -17.63 -16.05
CA ALA A 118 17.25 -17.99 -16.90
C ALA A 118 18.41 -16.97 -16.89
N PRO A 119 18.16 -15.64 -17.00
CA PRO A 119 19.22 -14.62 -16.89
C PRO A 119 19.89 -14.52 -15.52
N PHE A 120 19.23 -15.00 -14.46
CA PHE A 120 19.75 -14.99 -13.09
C PHE A 120 20.45 -16.30 -12.72
N ARG A 121 20.54 -17.27 -13.63
CA ARG A 121 21.29 -18.51 -13.36
C ARG A 121 22.78 -18.20 -13.24
N GLY A 122 23.38 -18.65 -12.14
CA GLY A 122 24.81 -18.44 -11.87
C GLY A 122 25.14 -17.07 -11.28
N VAL A 123 24.19 -16.15 -11.15
CA VAL A 123 24.39 -14.93 -10.35
C VAL A 123 24.19 -15.26 -8.87
N ARG A 124 24.88 -14.54 -8.00
CA ARG A 124 24.81 -14.78 -6.55
C ARG A 124 23.94 -13.72 -5.89
N ASP A 125 22.74 -14.10 -5.45
CA ASP A 125 21.96 -13.26 -4.56
C ASP A 125 22.64 -13.21 -3.17
N VAL A 126 23.16 -12.04 -2.82
CA VAL A 126 23.95 -11.85 -1.59
C VAL A 126 23.08 -11.85 -0.34
N ALA A 127 21.84 -11.39 -0.46
CA ALA A 127 20.92 -11.24 0.67
C ALA A 127 20.11 -12.50 0.95
N LEU A 128 19.90 -13.37 -0.05
CA LEU A 128 19.11 -14.58 0.12
C LEU A 128 19.80 -15.60 1.06
N GLU A 129 19.03 -16.10 2.03
CA GLU A 129 19.41 -17.19 2.91
C GLU A 129 18.73 -18.49 2.46
N VAL A 130 17.39 -18.44 2.32
CA VAL A 130 16.58 -19.58 1.95
C VAL A 130 15.68 -19.21 0.76
N PRO A 131 15.73 -19.98 -0.34
CA PRO A 131 14.90 -19.73 -1.52
C PRO A 131 13.40 -19.75 -1.22
N ALA A 132 12.62 -18.97 -1.98
CA ALA A 132 11.16 -18.88 -1.88
C ALA A 132 10.48 -20.27 -1.92
N ALA A 133 10.94 -21.15 -2.81
CA ALA A 133 10.40 -22.50 -2.98
C ALA A 133 10.56 -23.39 -1.73
N VAL A 134 11.54 -23.10 -0.87
CA VAL A 134 11.82 -23.87 0.35
C VAL A 134 11.21 -23.21 1.59
N ASP A 135 11.28 -21.88 1.67
CA ASP A 135 10.84 -21.11 2.84
C ASP A 135 9.32 -20.91 2.90
N GLY A 136 8.61 -21.09 1.77
CA GLY A 136 7.17 -20.85 1.68
C GLY A 136 6.78 -19.36 1.66
N THR A 137 7.75 -18.46 1.58
CA THR A 137 7.55 -17.01 1.43
C THR A 137 7.70 -16.58 -0.03
N LEU A 138 7.00 -15.50 -0.41
CA LEU A 138 6.97 -15.03 -1.81
C LEU A 138 8.35 -14.76 -2.42
N TYR A 139 9.29 -14.24 -1.64
CA TYR A 139 10.62 -13.82 -2.11
C TYR A 139 11.76 -14.58 -1.43
N GLY A 140 11.45 -15.62 -0.66
CA GLY A 140 12.41 -16.29 0.19
C GLY A 140 12.82 -15.44 1.40
N ARG A 141 13.56 -16.07 2.29
CA ARG A 141 14.07 -15.43 3.50
C ARG A 141 15.47 -14.91 3.28
N GLU A 142 15.65 -13.65 3.68
CA GLU A 142 16.94 -12.99 3.62
C GLU A 142 17.70 -13.12 4.93
N VAL A 143 19.03 -13.07 4.83
CA VAL A 143 19.87 -13.03 6.02
C VAL A 143 19.62 -11.78 6.85
N GLY A 144 19.95 -11.87 8.14
CA GLY A 144 19.88 -10.71 9.03
C GLY A 144 20.89 -9.60 8.69
N PRO A 145 20.72 -8.38 9.22
CA PRO A 145 21.53 -7.20 8.90
C PRO A 145 23.03 -7.35 9.17
N ARG A 146 23.41 -8.15 10.17
CA ARG A 146 24.82 -8.40 10.51
C ARG A 146 25.48 -9.28 9.45
N GLU A 147 24.82 -10.35 9.06
CA GLU A 147 25.32 -11.27 8.04
C GLU A 147 25.32 -10.61 6.65
N LEU A 148 24.27 -9.85 6.32
CA LEU A 148 24.25 -9.06 5.08
C LEU A 148 25.48 -8.14 4.95
N ARG A 149 25.82 -7.43 6.04
CA ARG A 149 27.02 -6.56 6.08
C ARG A 149 28.30 -7.35 5.88
N ARG A 150 28.44 -8.52 6.50
CA ARG A 150 29.61 -9.39 6.34
C ARG A 150 29.75 -9.88 4.89
N ARG A 151 28.66 -10.38 4.30
CA ARG A 151 28.65 -10.86 2.92
C ARG A 151 29.01 -9.76 1.92
N LEU A 152 28.49 -8.54 2.13
CA LEU A 152 28.80 -7.40 1.28
C LEU A 152 30.22 -6.88 1.53
N ALA A 153 30.77 -6.96 2.74
CA ALA A 153 32.09 -6.43 3.10
C ALA A 153 33.22 -6.95 2.20
N GLY A 154 33.18 -8.23 1.81
CA GLY A 154 34.17 -8.84 0.93
C GLY A 154 34.01 -8.52 -0.56
N LEU A 155 33.02 -7.72 -0.94
CA LEU A 155 32.74 -7.43 -2.35
C LEU A 155 33.28 -6.06 -2.78
N ALA A 156 34.00 -6.07 -3.90
CA ALA A 156 34.46 -4.87 -4.60
C ALA A 156 33.32 -4.13 -5.30
N SER A 157 32.36 -4.89 -5.84
CA SER A 157 31.19 -4.40 -6.57
C SER A 157 29.98 -5.27 -6.30
N VAL A 158 28.79 -4.69 -6.49
CA VAL A 158 27.51 -5.37 -6.38
C VAL A 158 26.53 -4.76 -7.37
N TRP A 159 25.80 -5.60 -8.09
CA TRP A 159 24.65 -5.18 -8.88
C TRP A 159 23.44 -5.07 -7.97
N VAL A 160 22.68 -3.99 -8.10
CA VAL A 160 21.47 -3.78 -7.31
C VAL A 160 20.29 -3.63 -8.26
N VAL A 161 19.29 -4.49 -8.09
CA VAL A 161 17.99 -4.37 -8.75
C VAL A 161 17.08 -3.63 -7.79
N CYS A 162 16.78 -2.37 -8.11
CA CYS A 162 16.07 -1.43 -7.27
C CYS A 162 14.69 -1.11 -7.81
N ALA A 163 13.70 -1.11 -6.94
CA ALA A 163 12.44 -0.45 -7.22
C ALA A 163 12.66 1.09 -7.21
N PRO A 164 12.03 1.87 -8.10
CA PRO A 164 12.20 3.32 -8.15
C PRO A 164 11.83 4.01 -6.83
N PHE A 165 10.75 3.56 -6.17
CA PHE A 165 10.34 4.11 -4.88
C PHE A 165 11.38 3.86 -3.77
N ALA A 166 12.21 2.82 -3.89
CA ALA A 166 13.19 2.46 -2.88
C ALA A 166 14.37 3.44 -2.82
N LEU A 167 14.51 4.28 -3.85
CA LEU A 167 15.51 5.32 -3.94
C LEU A 167 14.97 6.70 -3.54
N GLN A 168 13.66 6.81 -3.28
CA GLN A 168 13.05 8.06 -2.86
C GLN A 168 13.40 8.34 -1.39
N PRO A 169 13.74 9.59 -1.01
CA PRO A 169 14.07 9.94 0.37
C PRO A 169 12.95 9.66 1.39
N THR A 170 11.70 9.65 0.92
CA THR A 170 10.51 9.40 1.73
C THR A 170 10.34 7.93 2.11
N TRP A 171 10.99 7.01 1.40
CA TRP A 171 10.84 5.58 1.66
C TRP A 171 11.75 5.13 2.81
N THR A 172 11.13 4.78 3.93
CA THR A 172 11.83 4.24 5.11
C THR A 172 11.42 2.79 5.34
N PRO A 173 12.30 1.81 5.07
CA PRO A 173 11.95 0.41 5.25
C PRO A 173 11.75 0.03 6.73
N ARG A 174 10.65 -0.67 7.03
CA ARG A 174 10.36 -1.22 8.37
C ARG A 174 11.23 -2.43 8.70
N ASN A 175 11.62 -3.22 7.70
CA ASN A 175 12.51 -4.37 7.89
C ASN A 175 13.95 -3.91 8.15
N PRO A 176 14.61 -4.36 9.24
CA PRO A 176 16.00 -4.01 9.53
C PRO A 176 16.99 -4.44 8.43
N THR A 177 16.74 -5.55 7.73
CA THR A 177 17.60 -6.01 6.62
C THR A 177 17.51 -5.05 5.44
N GLU A 178 16.30 -4.60 5.08
CA GLU A 178 16.11 -3.60 4.01
C GLU A 178 16.74 -2.25 4.37
N ARG A 179 16.65 -1.82 5.64
CA ARG A 179 17.41 -0.64 6.12
C ARG A 179 18.90 -0.80 5.94
N ALA A 180 19.43 -2.00 6.23
CA ALA A 180 20.85 -2.28 6.05
C ALA A 180 21.26 -2.26 4.57
N LYS A 181 20.44 -2.81 3.66
CA LYS A 181 20.68 -2.69 2.21
C LYS A 181 20.73 -1.24 1.77
N LEU A 182 19.69 -0.46 2.11
CA LEU A 182 19.62 0.95 1.73
C LEU A 182 20.79 1.75 2.30
N ALA A 183 21.14 1.56 3.58
CA ALA A 183 22.27 2.22 4.21
C ALA A 183 23.62 1.85 3.58
N LEU A 184 23.81 0.60 3.15
CA LEU A 184 25.05 0.16 2.50
C LEU A 184 25.18 0.77 1.11
N VAL A 185 24.12 0.68 0.30
CA VAL A 185 24.09 1.22 -1.06
C VAL A 185 24.31 2.74 -1.06
N THR A 186 23.76 3.45 -0.07
CA THR A 186 23.90 4.92 0.03
C THR A 186 25.22 5.40 0.64
N ARG A 187 25.82 4.66 1.59
CA ARG A 187 26.99 5.15 2.35
C ARG A 187 28.32 4.53 1.95
N LYS A 188 28.33 3.33 1.36
CA LYS A 188 29.57 2.54 1.13
C LYS A 188 29.88 2.29 -0.34
N PHE A 189 28.91 2.51 -1.22
CA PHE A 189 29.06 2.27 -2.64
C PHE A 189 28.70 3.51 -3.45
N ILE A 190 29.30 3.60 -4.64
CA ILE A 190 29.03 4.64 -5.63
C ILE A 190 28.40 3.97 -6.85
N ALA A 191 27.29 4.50 -7.33
CA ALA A 191 26.69 4.06 -8.58
C ALA A 191 27.63 4.38 -9.75
N ARG A 192 27.99 3.37 -10.53
CA ARG A 192 28.87 3.49 -11.72
C ARG A 192 28.14 3.29 -13.03
N LYS A 193 27.13 2.44 -13.04
CA LYS A 193 26.26 2.22 -14.20
C LYS A 193 24.82 2.16 -13.72
N GLU A 194 23.91 2.62 -14.57
CA GLU A 194 22.49 2.64 -14.31
C GLU A 194 21.71 2.32 -15.57
N TYR A 195 20.76 1.40 -15.44
CA TYR A 195 19.78 1.06 -16.46
C TYR A 195 18.39 1.17 -15.82
N ALA A 196 17.68 2.25 -16.12
CA ALA A 196 16.29 2.45 -15.71
C ALA A 196 15.38 2.08 -16.88
N ARG A 197 14.79 0.87 -16.84
CA ARG A 197 13.86 0.38 -17.88
C ARG A 197 12.79 -0.50 -17.24
N GLY A 198 11.55 -0.41 -17.73
CA GLY A 198 10.46 -1.29 -17.28
C GLY A 198 10.06 -1.09 -15.82
N GLY A 199 10.09 0.15 -15.31
CA GLY A 199 9.68 0.44 -13.93
C GLY A 199 10.63 -0.07 -12.85
N VAL A 200 11.83 -0.54 -13.22
CA VAL A 200 12.86 -1.04 -12.31
C VAL A 200 14.22 -0.48 -12.73
N ILE A 201 15.11 -0.34 -11.77
CA ILE A 201 16.44 0.24 -11.95
C ILE A 201 17.49 -0.81 -11.64
N LEU A 202 18.30 -1.18 -12.64
CA LEU A 202 19.50 -1.98 -12.44
C LEU A 202 20.71 -1.05 -12.32
N ARG A 203 21.41 -1.08 -11.19
CA ARG A 203 22.59 -0.25 -10.94
C ARG A 203 23.80 -1.07 -10.53
N LEU A 204 24.96 -0.76 -11.11
CA LEU A 204 26.24 -1.28 -10.63
C LEU A 204 26.78 -0.34 -9.56
N TYR A 205 27.02 -0.89 -8.37
CA TYR A 205 27.60 -0.20 -7.24
C TYR A 205 29.02 -0.69 -7.01
N VAL A 206 29.98 0.23 -6.96
CA VAL A 206 31.39 -0.08 -6.67
C VAL A 206 31.79 0.54 -5.34
N ARG A 207 32.54 -0.20 -4.53
CA ARG A 207 32.95 0.23 -3.20
C ARG A 207 33.86 1.46 -3.27
N HIS A 208 33.68 2.38 -2.32
CA HIS A 208 34.42 3.65 -2.26
C HIS A 208 35.96 3.49 -2.23
N GLU A 209 36.48 2.44 -1.59
CA GLU A 209 37.93 2.19 -1.45
C GLU A 209 38.60 1.60 -2.71
N ASN A 210 37.81 1.11 -3.67
CA ASN A 210 38.32 0.54 -4.93
C ASN A 210 38.28 1.53 -6.10
N ARG A 211 38.46 2.83 -5.81
CA ARG A 211 38.64 3.84 -6.86
C ARG A 211 40.05 3.68 -7.46
N PRO A 212 40.22 3.33 -8.75
CA PRO A 212 41.52 3.46 -9.38
C PRO A 212 41.94 4.94 -9.33
N PRO A 213 43.21 5.26 -9.02
CA PRO A 213 43.67 6.64 -8.97
C PRO A 213 43.40 7.29 -10.34
N THR A 214 42.74 8.44 -10.32
CA THR A 214 42.63 9.31 -11.50
C THR A 214 44.05 9.69 -11.90
N ARG A 215 44.52 9.23 -13.07
CA ARG A 215 45.79 9.70 -13.62
C ARG A 215 45.70 11.21 -13.88
N PRO A 216 46.76 11.97 -13.57
CA PRO A 216 46.84 13.39 -13.87
C PRO A 216 46.83 13.65 -15.38
#